data_AF-A0A183HLY4-F1
#
_entry.id   AF-A0A183HLY4-F1
#
_cell.length_a   1.000
_cell.length_b   1.000
_cell.length_c   1.000
_cell.angle_alpha   90.00
_cell.angle_beta   90.00
_cell.angle_gamma   90.00
#
_symmetry.space_group_name_H-M   'P 1'
#
loop_
_entity.id
_entity.type
_entity.pdbx_description
1 polymer ?
#
loop_
_entity_poly.entity_id
_entity_poly.type
_entity_poly.pdbx_seq_one_letter_code
_entity_poly.pdbx_strand_id
1 'polypeptide(L)'
;MRRNCLEAFANRFFSLYPCIAEILVDVSKYEGESVVYAVGSRIIHISVQILSSESQCLKLDNEINLKDIMISSAYGVLKTGVEKSTITQAFAYFYDNTPPSTIDDDLFKWFIYSVGDANHPLRKASYWTLVSDLQNLLTHGTIARRILRNQKTMKNYIALIAPMQGMNLNYRIIAGNHLEYESTHSYQLAFHLEWEVSALNMFNTLAALTIERDCMNTYLLQWKTILEVS
;
A
#
# COMPACT_ATOMS: atom_id res chain seq x y z
N MET A 1 8.29 4.77 -36.05
CA MET A 1 9.46 4.11 -35.42
C MET A 1 9.66 4.50 -33.94
N ARG A 2 9.76 5.80 -33.57
CA ARG A 2 9.94 6.21 -32.15
C ARG A 2 8.80 5.81 -31.20
N ARG A 3 7.52 5.90 -31.62
CA ARG A 3 6.37 5.49 -30.78
C ARG A 3 6.39 4.00 -30.44
N ASN A 4 6.63 3.12 -31.41
CA ASN A 4 6.69 1.66 -31.16
C ASN A 4 7.82 1.27 -30.19
N CYS A 5 8.95 1.99 -30.22
CA CYS A 5 10.05 1.74 -29.28
C CYS A 5 9.67 2.13 -27.84
N LEU A 6 9.01 3.28 -27.66
CA LEU A 6 8.52 3.71 -26.35
C LEU A 6 7.45 2.75 -25.79
N GLU A 7 6.55 2.26 -26.64
CA GLU A 7 5.53 1.29 -26.24
C GLU A 7 6.14 -0.07 -25.85
N ALA A 8 7.11 -0.56 -26.64
CA ALA A 8 7.83 -1.79 -26.31
C ALA A 8 8.63 -1.64 -25.01
N PHE A 9 9.26 -0.48 -24.80
CA PHE A 9 9.95 -0.16 -23.55
C PHE A 9 9.00 -0.13 -22.37
N ALA A 10 7.87 0.59 -22.47
CA ALA A 10 6.87 0.68 -21.40
C ALA A 10 6.31 -0.70 -21.02
N ASN A 11 5.96 -1.53 -22.01
CA ASN A 11 5.54 -2.90 -21.78
C ASN A 11 6.60 -3.71 -21.05
N ARG A 12 7.85 -3.64 -21.51
CA ARG A 12 8.95 -4.40 -20.90
C ARG A 12 9.25 -3.93 -19.48
N PHE A 13 9.26 -2.62 -19.26
CA PHE A 13 9.48 -1.99 -17.96
C PHE A 13 8.44 -2.49 -16.95
N PHE A 14 7.15 -2.39 -17.29
CA PHE A 14 6.09 -2.83 -16.38
C PHE A 14 5.98 -4.36 -16.26
N SER A 15 6.32 -5.13 -17.30
CA SER A 15 6.41 -6.59 -17.18
C SER A 15 7.48 -7.04 -16.18
N LEU A 16 8.53 -6.24 -15.98
CA LEU A 16 9.61 -6.49 -15.02
C LEU A 16 9.37 -5.81 -13.66
N TYR A 17 8.27 -5.08 -13.50
CA TYR A 17 7.96 -4.33 -12.28
C TYR A 17 7.90 -5.19 -11.01
N PRO A 18 7.41 -6.45 -11.04
CA PRO A 18 7.50 -7.35 -9.89
C PRO A 18 8.95 -7.64 -9.47
N CYS A 19 9.85 -7.81 -10.44
CA CYS A 19 11.28 -7.99 -10.17
C CYS A 19 11.90 -6.70 -9.61
N ILE A 20 11.48 -5.52 -10.09
CA ILE A 20 11.88 -4.23 -9.50
C ILE A 20 11.45 -4.15 -8.03
N ALA A 21 10.22 -4.59 -7.71
CA ALA A 21 9.75 -4.67 -6.33
C ALA A 21 10.62 -5.58 -5.45
N GLU A 22 10.97 -6.78 -5.92
CA GLU A 22 11.87 -7.69 -5.20
C GLU A 22 13.26 -7.08 -4.99
N ILE A 23 13.82 -6.43 -6.03
CA ILE A 23 15.10 -5.72 -5.93
C ILE A 23 15.01 -4.58 -4.90
N LEU A 24 13.92 -3.82 -4.87
CA LEU A 24 13.74 -2.77 -3.86
C LEU A 24 13.68 -3.35 -2.44
N VAL A 25 13.10 -4.54 -2.24
CA VAL A 25 13.12 -5.22 -0.94
C VAL A 25 14.55 -5.58 -0.55
N ASP A 26 15.32 -6.16 -1.46
CA ASP A 26 16.69 -6.59 -1.19
C ASP A 26 17.64 -5.41 -0.98
N VAL A 27 17.55 -4.38 -1.82
CA VAL A 27 18.29 -3.12 -1.65
C VAL A 27 17.94 -2.49 -0.30
N SER A 28 16.68 -2.50 0.11
CA SER A 28 16.29 -2.00 1.45
C SER A 28 16.87 -2.82 2.60
N LYS A 29 17.17 -4.11 2.42
CA LYS A 29 17.82 -4.91 3.46
C LYS A 29 19.32 -4.59 3.56
N TYR A 30 20.02 -4.54 2.43
CA TYR A 30 21.49 -4.56 2.42
C TYR A 30 22.14 -3.20 2.23
N GLU A 31 21.45 -2.24 1.59
CA GLU A 31 22.04 -0.95 1.21
C GLU A 31 21.62 0.20 2.14
N GLY A 32 22.37 1.30 2.10
CA GLY A 32 22.04 2.52 2.84
C GLY A 32 20.84 3.29 2.24
N GLU A 33 20.20 4.14 3.05
CA GLU A 33 19.01 4.93 2.65
C GLU A 33 19.26 5.80 1.41
N SER A 34 20.47 6.34 1.23
CA SER A 34 20.82 7.15 0.07
C SER A 34 20.77 6.36 -1.25
N VAL A 35 21.20 5.09 -1.23
CA VAL A 35 21.16 4.19 -2.39
C VAL A 35 19.72 3.80 -2.69
N VAL A 36 18.96 3.42 -1.67
CA VAL A 36 17.53 3.11 -1.77
C VAL A 36 16.78 4.27 -2.42
N TYR A 37 16.99 5.49 -1.93
CA TYR A 37 16.37 6.70 -2.47
C TYR A 37 16.79 6.98 -3.92
N ALA A 38 18.08 6.85 -4.24
CA ALA A 38 18.58 7.08 -5.59
C ALA A 38 18.01 6.09 -6.62
N VAL A 39 17.88 4.81 -6.24
CA VAL A 39 17.24 3.78 -7.08
C VAL A 39 15.74 4.08 -7.22
N GLY A 40 15.05 4.33 -6.11
CA GLY A 40 13.62 4.63 -6.09
C GLY A 40 13.24 5.85 -6.93
N SER A 41 14.00 6.95 -6.82
CA SER A 41 13.80 8.17 -7.60
C SER A 41 13.92 7.93 -9.11
N ARG A 42 14.90 7.15 -9.56
CA ARG A 42 15.07 6.82 -10.99
C ARG A 42 13.90 6.00 -11.53
N ILE A 43 13.39 5.06 -10.74
CA ILE A 43 12.20 4.28 -11.10
C ILE A 43 10.99 5.21 -11.27
N ILE A 44 10.73 6.08 -10.28
CA ILE A 44 9.64 7.07 -10.32
C ILE A 44 9.76 7.97 -11.56
N HIS A 45 10.96 8.43 -11.89
CA HIS A 45 11.15 9.29 -13.07
C HIS A 45 10.78 8.60 -14.39
N ILE A 46 11.02 7.29 -14.51
CA ILE A 46 10.64 6.51 -15.68
C ILE A 46 9.13 6.25 -15.68
N SER A 47 8.59 5.77 -14.56
CA SER A 47 7.19 5.40 -14.43
C SER A 47 6.25 6.60 -14.57
N VAL A 48 6.55 7.76 -13.97
CA VAL A 48 5.69 8.95 -14.05
C VAL A 48 5.52 9.44 -15.50
N GLN A 49 6.58 9.33 -16.31
CA GLN A 49 6.51 9.68 -17.73
C GLN A 49 5.56 8.75 -18.48
N ILE A 50 5.61 7.45 -18.21
CA ILE A 50 4.76 6.44 -18.85
C ILE A 50 3.31 6.51 -18.33
N LEU A 51 3.13 6.69 -17.02
CA LEU A 51 1.83 6.71 -16.36
C LEU A 51 1.11 8.05 -16.50
N SER A 52 1.74 9.07 -17.10
CA SER A 52 1.12 10.39 -17.33
C SER A 52 -0.07 10.38 -18.29
N SER A 53 -0.24 9.33 -19.09
CA SER A 53 -1.27 9.23 -20.13
C SER A 53 -2.26 8.09 -19.87
N GLU A 54 -3.54 8.44 -19.67
CA GLU A 54 -4.60 7.44 -19.45
C GLU A 54 -4.71 6.43 -20.61
N SER A 55 -4.56 6.89 -21.87
CA SER A 55 -4.62 6.00 -23.04
C SER A 55 -3.47 5.00 -23.08
N GLN A 56 -2.27 5.41 -22.64
CA GLN A 56 -1.12 4.51 -22.50
C GLN A 56 -1.33 3.52 -21.35
N CYS A 57 -1.81 3.97 -20.20
CA CYS A 57 -2.17 3.11 -19.07
C CYS A 57 -3.22 2.07 -19.47
N LEU A 58 -4.25 2.45 -20.23
CA LEU A 58 -5.28 1.55 -20.72
C LEU A 58 -4.73 0.51 -21.69
N LYS A 59 -3.81 0.91 -22.58
CA LYS A 59 -3.14 0.00 -23.51
C LYS A 59 -2.32 -1.04 -22.75
N LEU A 60 -1.47 -0.60 -21.82
CA LEU A 60 -0.69 -1.48 -20.95
C LEU A 60 -1.58 -2.39 -20.10
N ASP A 61 -2.70 -1.87 -19.59
CA ASP A 61 -3.66 -2.68 -18.83
C ASP A 61 -4.32 -3.77 -19.68
N ASN A 62 -4.62 -3.48 -20.95
CA ASN A 62 -5.15 -4.48 -21.89
C ASN A 62 -4.09 -5.52 -22.29
N GLU A 63 -2.83 -5.11 -22.46
CA GLU A 63 -1.76 -5.97 -22.99
C GLU A 63 -1.11 -6.85 -21.93
N ILE A 64 -0.84 -6.30 -20.74
CA ILE A 64 -0.08 -6.98 -19.67
C ILE A 64 -0.77 -6.94 -18.30
N ASN A 65 -2.02 -6.46 -18.22
CA ASN A 65 -2.75 -6.35 -16.97
C ASN A 65 -2.03 -5.47 -15.92
N LEU A 66 -1.58 -4.30 -16.37
CA LEU A 66 -0.84 -3.29 -15.61
C LEU A 66 -1.35 -3.09 -14.18
N LYS A 67 -2.67 -2.97 -13.98
CA LYS A 67 -3.26 -2.74 -12.65
C LYS A 67 -2.91 -3.84 -11.64
N ASP A 68 -3.00 -5.11 -12.04
CA ASP A 68 -2.70 -6.24 -11.16
C ASP A 68 -1.20 -6.33 -10.89
N ILE A 69 -0.36 -6.04 -11.89
CA ILE A 69 1.10 -5.97 -11.73
C ILE A 69 1.47 -4.92 -10.68
N MET A 70 0.92 -3.70 -10.79
CA MET A 70 1.26 -2.61 -9.88
C MET A 70 0.78 -2.87 -8.45
N ILE A 71 -0.47 -3.32 -8.28
CA ILE A 71 -1.03 -3.65 -6.97
C ILE A 71 -0.25 -4.80 -6.31
N SER A 72 0.03 -5.88 -7.05
CA SER A 72 0.76 -7.02 -6.50
C SER A 72 2.22 -6.70 -6.17
N SER A 73 2.87 -5.84 -6.97
CA SER A 73 4.24 -5.39 -6.71
C SER A 73 4.30 -4.51 -5.46
N ALA A 74 3.40 -3.53 -5.33
CA ALA A 74 3.31 -2.68 -4.14
C ALA A 74 3.02 -3.52 -2.88
N TYR A 75 2.09 -4.48 -2.97
CA TYR A 75 1.78 -5.39 -1.88
C TYR A 75 2.97 -6.28 -1.53
N GLY A 76 3.70 -6.78 -2.52
CA GLY A 76 4.88 -7.62 -2.33
C GLY A 76 5.98 -6.94 -1.51
N VAL A 77 6.17 -5.63 -1.69
CA VAL A 77 7.14 -4.85 -0.91
C VAL A 77 6.68 -4.59 0.51
N LEU A 78 5.42 -4.17 0.67
CA LEU A 78 4.88 -3.80 1.99
C LEU A 78 4.62 -5.01 2.88
N LYS A 79 4.26 -6.17 2.31
CA LYS A 79 3.95 -7.38 3.07
C LYS A 79 5.15 -8.02 3.79
N THR A 80 6.36 -7.50 3.60
CA THR A 80 7.61 -8.06 4.13
C THR A 80 7.69 -8.06 5.65
N GLY A 81 6.94 -7.17 6.32
CA GLY A 81 6.77 -7.17 7.77
C GLY A 81 5.32 -6.90 8.13
N VAL A 82 4.45 -7.90 7.95
CA VAL A 82 3.06 -7.86 8.42
C VAL A 82 2.98 -8.54 9.77
N GLU A 83 2.39 -7.87 10.75
CA GLU A 83 2.21 -8.38 12.11
C GLU A 83 0.76 -8.29 12.55
N LYS A 84 0.38 -9.09 13.55
CA LYS A 84 -0.94 -8.97 14.18
C LYS A 84 -0.96 -7.67 15.00
N SER A 85 -2.06 -6.95 14.90
CA SER A 85 -2.27 -5.78 15.73
C SER A 85 -2.37 -6.16 17.21
N THR A 86 -1.77 -5.34 18.05
CA THR A 86 -1.86 -5.36 19.51
C THR A 86 -3.07 -4.56 20.02
N ILE A 87 -3.70 -3.76 19.16
CA ILE A 87 -4.96 -3.07 19.46
C ILE A 87 -6.08 -4.11 19.53
N THR A 88 -6.90 -4.00 20.56
CA THR A 88 -8.11 -4.81 20.70
C THR A 88 -9.31 -3.92 21.01
N GLN A 89 -10.46 -4.26 20.44
CA GLN A 89 -11.75 -3.67 20.80
C GLN A 89 -12.41 -4.40 21.99
N ALA A 90 -11.75 -5.41 22.55
CA ALA A 90 -12.23 -6.10 23.72
C ALA A 90 -12.34 -5.12 24.89
N PHE A 91 -13.55 -4.97 25.41
CA PHE A 91 -13.86 -4.07 26.51
C PHE A 91 -12.93 -4.26 27.72
N ALA A 92 -12.50 -5.50 27.97
CA ALA A 92 -11.60 -5.87 29.06
C ALA A 92 -10.20 -5.22 28.96
N TYR A 93 -9.76 -4.84 27.76
CA TYR A 93 -8.40 -4.35 27.50
C TYR A 93 -8.36 -2.96 26.87
N PHE A 94 -9.53 -2.40 26.50
CA PHE A 94 -9.63 -1.09 25.84
C PHE A 94 -9.06 0.06 26.68
N TYR A 95 -9.13 -0.04 28.01
CA TYR A 95 -8.58 0.94 28.95
C TYR A 95 -7.23 0.54 29.56
N ASP A 96 -6.75 -0.67 29.27
CA ASP A 96 -5.46 -1.14 29.77
C ASP A 96 -4.34 -0.65 28.84
N ASN A 97 -3.36 0.06 29.41
CA ASN A 97 -2.15 0.48 28.70
C ASN A 97 -1.14 -0.66 28.54
N THR A 98 -1.59 -1.91 28.57
CA THR A 98 -0.73 -3.10 28.48
C THR A 98 -1.33 -4.09 27.50
N PRO A 99 -0.50 -4.70 26.62
CA PRO A 99 -0.98 -5.72 25.70
C PRO A 99 -1.49 -6.92 26.50
N PRO A 100 -2.60 -7.57 26.07
CA PRO A 100 -3.11 -8.76 26.74
C PRO A 100 -2.03 -9.83 26.85
N SER A 101 -1.93 -10.44 28.04
CA SER A 101 -0.90 -11.45 28.35
C SER A 101 -1.05 -12.75 27.56
N THR A 102 -2.23 -12.98 26.98
CA THR A 102 -2.53 -14.10 26.08
C THR A 102 -3.00 -13.54 24.74
N ILE A 103 -2.28 -13.89 23.67
CA ILE A 103 -2.71 -13.66 22.30
C ILE A 103 -3.79 -14.70 22.02
N ASP A 104 -5.04 -14.32 22.24
CA ASP A 104 -6.18 -15.11 21.77
C ASP A 104 -6.41 -14.78 20.29
N ASP A 105 -6.26 -15.78 19.43
CA ASP A 105 -6.44 -15.64 17.98
C ASP A 105 -7.87 -15.20 17.61
N ASP A 106 -8.85 -15.38 18.51
CA ASP A 106 -10.21 -14.90 18.33
C ASP A 106 -10.39 -13.39 18.67
N LEU A 107 -9.46 -12.79 19.42
CA LEU A 107 -9.50 -11.37 19.84
C LEU A 107 -8.63 -10.43 18.98
N PHE A 108 -7.59 -10.95 18.33
CA PHE A 108 -6.62 -10.17 17.53
C PHE A 108 -6.65 -10.55 16.05
N LYS A 109 -7.73 -10.18 15.37
CA LYS A 109 -8.01 -10.66 14.01
C LYS A 109 -7.40 -9.83 12.88
N TRP A 110 -7.03 -8.57 13.14
CA TRP A 110 -6.54 -7.68 12.08
C TRP A 110 -5.01 -7.59 12.03
N PHE A 111 -4.48 -7.52 10.81
CA PHE A 111 -3.06 -7.41 10.53
C PHE A 111 -2.68 -5.98 10.16
N ILE A 112 -1.49 -5.54 10.55
CA ILE A 112 -0.92 -4.24 10.20
C ILE A 112 0.49 -4.39 9.62
N TYR A 113 0.98 -3.38 8.90
CA TYR A 113 2.40 -3.31 8.56
C TYR A 113 3.22 -2.91 9.79
N SER A 114 4.22 -3.71 10.15
CA SER A 114 5.21 -3.38 11.17
C SER A 114 5.97 -2.11 10.78
N VAL A 115 5.97 -1.12 11.67
CA VAL A 115 6.85 0.07 11.57
C VAL A 115 8.23 -0.14 12.21
N GLY A 116 8.42 -1.26 12.91
CA GLY A 116 9.69 -1.67 13.50
C GLY A 116 10.67 -2.30 12.50
N ASP A 117 11.71 -2.93 13.02
CA ASP A 117 12.84 -3.45 12.24
C ASP A 117 12.50 -4.56 11.24
N ALA A 118 11.33 -5.18 11.36
CA ALA A 118 10.90 -6.25 10.47
C ALA A 118 10.55 -5.77 9.05
N ASN A 119 10.29 -4.47 8.83
CA ASN A 119 9.86 -3.94 7.53
C ASN A 119 10.85 -2.90 6.98
N HIS A 120 12.02 -3.38 6.52
CA HIS A 120 13.05 -2.50 5.94
C HIS A 120 12.55 -1.62 4.77
N PRO A 121 11.72 -2.12 3.84
CA PRO A 121 11.18 -1.28 2.77
C PRO A 121 10.39 -0.08 3.28
N LEU A 122 9.65 -0.26 4.36
CA LEU A 122 8.85 0.76 5.01
C LEU A 122 9.74 1.79 5.71
N ARG A 123 10.73 1.34 6.50
CA ARG A 123 11.67 2.22 7.21
C ARG A 123 12.55 3.06 6.28
N LYS A 124 13.04 2.48 5.19
CA LYS A 124 13.92 3.18 4.22
C LYS A 124 13.15 3.87 3.09
N ALA A 125 11.84 4.04 3.24
CA ALA A 125 10.95 4.67 2.27
C ALA A 125 10.99 4.08 0.84
N SER A 126 11.47 2.84 0.66
CA SER A 126 11.53 2.22 -0.67
C SER A 126 10.15 1.84 -1.21
N TYR A 127 9.17 1.67 -0.31
CA TYR A 127 7.77 1.47 -0.67
C TYR A 127 7.19 2.67 -1.43
N TRP A 128 7.72 3.88 -1.19
CA TRP A 128 7.21 5.13 -1.75
C TRP A 128 7.19 5.10 -3.28
N THR A 129 8.21 4.50 -3.90
CA THR A 129 8.30 4.33 -5.35
C THR A 129 7.05 3.64 -5.93
N LEU A 130 6.66 2.51 -5.37
CA LEU A 130 5.54 1.73 -5.90
C LEU A 130 4.19 2.33 -5.53
N VAL A 131 4.10 2.92 -4.34
CA VAL A 131 2.90 3.61 -3.88
C VAL A 131 2.63 4.86 -4.71
N SER A 132 3.65 5.67 -5.01
CA SER A 132 3.53 6.87 -5.84
C SER A 132 3.09 6.50 -7.26
N ASP A 133 3.64 5.43 -7.81
CA ASP A 133 3.22 4.93 -9.12
C ASP A 133 1.77 4.42 -9.10
N LEU A 134 1.35 3.70 -8.06
CA LEU A 134 -0.03 3.28 -7.89
C LEU A 134 -0.98 4.47 -7.77
N GLN A 135 -0.59 5.51 -7.03
CA GLN A 135 -1.37 6.76 -6.94
C GLN A 135 -1.53 7.39 -8.32
N ASN A 136 -0.45 7.52 -9.10
CA ASN A 136 -0.50 8.03 -10.46
C ASN A 136 -1.44 7.18 -11.34
N LEU A 137 -1.40 5.85 -11.22
CA LEU A 137 -2.32 4.98 -11.95
C LEU A 137 -3.79 5.22 -11.55
N LEU A 138 -4.07 5.37 -10.25
CA LEU A 138 -5.42 5.55 -9.71
C LEU A 138 -6.05 6.91 -10.01
N THR A 139 -5.24 7.92 -10.39
CA THR A 139 -5.79 9.21 -10.86
C THR A 139 -6.57 9.07 -12.17
N HIS A 140 -6.28 8.03 -12.96
CA HIS A 140 -6.99 7.72 -14.20
C HIS A 140 -8.31 7.01 -13.89
N GLY A 141 -9.41 7.76 -14.00
CA GLY A 141 -10.74 7.27 -13.61
C GLY A 141 -11.16 5.97 -14.30
N THR A 142 -10.78 5.75 -15.57
CA THR A 142 -11.12 4.48 -16.25
C THR A 142 -10.36 3.28 -15.70
N ILE A 143 -9.09 3.46 -15.33
CA ILE A 143 -8.27 2.39 -14.72
C ILE A 143 -8.76 2.08 -13.31
N ALA A 144 -9.01 3.11 -12.50
CA ALA A 144 -9.57 2.94 -11.16
C ALA A 144 -10.89 2.16 -11.21
N ARG A 145 -11.80 2.48 -12.16
CA ARG A 145 -13.03 1.69 -12.35
C ARG A 145 -12.77 0.24 -12.74
N ARG A 146 -11.76 -0.05 -13.56
CA ARG A 146 -11.38 -1.45 -13.92
C ARG A 146 -10.89 -2.24 -12.72
N ILE A 147 -10.13 -1.60 -11.82
CA ILE A 147 -9.71 -2.20 -10.55
C ILE A 147 -10.94 -2.59 -9.72
N LEU A 148 -11.90 -1.67 -9.59
CA LEU A 148 -13.08 -1.83 -8.72
C LEU A 148 -14.09 -2.85 -9.25
N ARG A 149 -14.26 -2.92 -10.58
CA ARG A 149 -15.17 -3.88 -11.22
C ARG A 149 -14.63 -5.30 -11.22
N ASN A 150 -13.32 -5.49 -11.13
CA ASN A 150 -12.72 -6.81 -11.07
C ASN A 150 -12.57 -7.25 -9.62
N GLN A 151 -13.37 -8.24 -9.20
CA GLN A 151 -13.37 -8.73 -7.82
C GLN A 151 -12.00 -9.22 -7.33
N LYS A 152 -11.18 -9.84 -8.20
CA LYS A 152 -9.85 -10.32 -7.84
C LYS A 152 -8.89 -9.15 -7.62
N THR A 153 -8.84 -8.21 -8.56
CA THR A 153 -8.00 -7.02 -8.47
C THR A 153 -8.38 -6.17 -7.25
N MET A 154 -9.68 -6.01 -7.02
CA MET A 154 -10.20 -5.27 -5.87
C MET A 154 -9.81 -5.92 -4.54
N LYS A 155 -9.92 -7.25 -4.41
CA LYS A 155 -9.43 -7.95 -3.21
C LYS A 155 -7.94 -7.72 -2.95
N ASN A 156 -7.11 -7.74 -3.99
CA ASN A 156 -5.67 -7.46 -3.86
C ASN A 156 -5.40 -6.01 -3.46
N TYR A 157 -6.17 -5.06 -4.02
CA TYR A 157 -6.08 -3.65 -3.66
C TYR A 157 -6.47 -3.42 -2.19
N ILE A 158 -7.53 -4.06 -1.71
CA ILE A 158 -7.91 -3.99 -0.29
C ILE A 158 -6.82 -4.64 0.57
N ALA A 159 -6.30 -5.81 0.21
CA ALA A 159 -5.23 -6.47 0.97
C ALA A 159 -3.94 -5.61 1.08
N LEU A 160 -3.71 -4.74 0.10
CA LEU A 160 -2.64 -3.73 0.15
C LEU A 160 -2.94 -2.60 1.15
N ILE A 161 -4.18 -2.08 1.16
CA ILE A 161 -4.56 -0.88 1.92
C ILE A 161 -4.96 -1.19 3.36
N ALA A 162 -5.66 -2.30 3.62
CA ALA A 162 -6.20 -2.64 4.93
C ALA A 162 -5.15 -2.67 6.05
N PRO A 163 -3.94 -3.24 5.84
CA PRO A 163 -2.91 -3.24 6.90
C PRO A 163 -2.30 -1.86 7.18
N MET A 164 -2.67 -0.82 6.43
CA MET A 164 -2.30 0.57 6.73
C MET A 164 -3.23 1.23 7.75
N GLN A 165 -4.41 0.65 7.98
CA GLN A 165 -5.43 1.22 8.86
C GLN A 165 -5.12 0.87 10.32
N GLY A 166 -5.11 1.87 11.21
CA GLY A 166 -4.85 1.65 12.64
C GLY A 166 -3.39 1.30 12.97
N MET A 167 -2.45 1.54 12.06
CA MET A 167 -1.02 1.39 12.33
C MET A 167 -0.54 2.33 13.44
N ASN A 168 -1.02 3.58 13.45
CA ASN A 168 -0.67 4.61 14.43
C ASN A 168 -1.14 4.29 15.87
N LEU A 169 -2.16 3.45 16.00
CA LEU A 169 -2.75 3.05 17.28
C LEU A 169 -1.99 1.87 17.92
N ASN A 170 -1.15 1.14 17.15
CA ASN A 170 -0.49 -0.09 17.58
C ASN A 170 0.67 0.08 18.59
N TYR A 171 0.96 1.31 18.99
CA TYR A 171 2.07 1.63 19.90
C TYR A 171 1.67 2.63 20.99
N ARG A 172 0.37 2.88 21.20
CA ARG A 172 -0.12 3.71 22.30
C ARG A 172 -0.20 2.94 23.63
N ILE A 173 0.75 2.03 23.86
CA ILE A 173 1.06 1.53 25.20
C ILE A 173 1.80 2.69 25.87
N ILE A 174 1.09 3.49 26.67
CA ILE A 174 1.69 4.48 27.57
C ILE A 174 2.43 3.71 28.67
N ALA A 175 3.51 3.03 28.32
CA ALA A 175 4.49 2.56 29.28
C ALA A 175 5.23 3.82 29.71
N GLY A 176 4.97 4.28 30.93
CA GLY A 176 5.48 5.54 31.50
C GLY A 176 7.01 5.64 31.68
N ASN A 177 7.81 5.02 30.81
CA ASN A 177 9.26 5.07 30.82
C ASN A 177 9.78 5.50 29.43
N HIS A 178 10.14 6.78 29.32
CA HIS A 178 11.19 7.39 28.47
C HIS A 178 11.43 6.93 27.01
N LEU A 179 10.55 6.14 26.38
CA LEU A 179 10.65 5.70 24.98
C LEU A 179 10.19 6.75 23.95
N GLU A 180 9.82 7.96 24.39
CA GLU A 180 9.25 9.03 23.56
C GLU A 180 10.16 9.46 22.39
N TYR A 181 11.48 9.23 22.46
CA TYR A 181 12.43 9.66 21.43
C TYR A 181 12.59 8.68 20.25
N GLU A 182 12.49 7.36 20.45
CA GLU A 182 12.51 6.37 19.35
C GLU A 182 11.13 6.21 18.67
N SER A 183 10.05 6.47 19.41
CA SER A 183 8.67 6.37 18.91
C SER A 183 8.25 7.46 17.92
N THR A 184 8.97 8.60 17.86
CA THR A 184 8.56 9.73 17.01
C THR A 184 8.60 9.39 15.53
N HIS A 185 9.65 8.71 15.06
CA HIS A 185 9.78 8.37 13.64
C HIS A 185 8.78 7.29 13.22
N SER A 186 8.63 6.22 14.01
CA SER A 186 7.69 5.13 13.74
C SER A 186 6.23 5.60 13.77
N TYR A 187 5.89 6.48 14.71
CA TYR A 187 4.57 7.12 14.77
C TYR A 187 4.30 8.01 13.56
N GLN A 188 5.26 8.88 13.21
CA GLN A 188 5.14 9.73 12.02
C GLN A 188 4.97 8.91 10.75
N LEU A 189 5.71 7.81 10.62
CA LEU A 189 5.63 6.91 9.47
C LEU A 189 4.30 6.16 9.42
N ALA A 190 3.81 5.65 10.55
CA ALA A 190 2.49 5.02 10.65
C ALA A 190 1.38 6.00 10.27
N PHE A 191 1.42 7.22 10.81
CA PHE A 191 0.46 8.28 10.49
C PHE A 191 0.52 8.67 9.02
N HIS A 192 1.72 8.81 8.46
CA HIS A 192 1.93 9.14 7.05
C HIS A 192 1.38 8.03 6.12
N LEU A 193 1.58 6.75 6.44
CA LEU A 193 1.00 5.65 5.66
C LEU A 193 -0.53 5.66 5.70
N GLU A 194 -1.12 5.87 6.87
CA GLU A 194 -2.56 5.92 7.01
C GLU A 194 -3.17 7.14 6.31
N TRP A 195 -2.55 8.32 6.46
CA TRP A 195 -3.05 9.56 5.92
C TRP A 195 -2.71 9.74 4.43
N GLU A 196 -1.43 9.72 4.07
CA GLU A 196 -1.00 10.06 2.71
C GLU A 196 -1.13 8.92 1.73
N VAL A 197 -0.94 7.67 2.17
CA VAL A 197 -0.99 6.53 1.26
C VAL A 197 -2.39 5.94 1.20
N SER A 198 -2.92 5.52 2.34
CA SER A 198 -4.23 4.87 2.40
C SER A 198 -5.34 5.85 2.04
N ALA A 199 -5.43 7.02 2.69
CA ALA A 199 -6.51 7.96 2.40
C ALA A 199 -6.47 8.50 0.97
N LEU A 200 -5.30 8.87 0.44
CA LEU A 200 -5.20 9.36 -0.94
C LEU A 200 -5.63 8.31 -1.97
N ASN A 201 -5.20 7.05 -1.79
CA ASN A 201 -5.62 5.96 -2.67
C ASN A 201 -7.15 5.72 -2.58
N MET A 202 -7.71 5.76 -1.37
CA MET A 202 -9.17 5.68 -1.17
C MET A 202 -9.92 6.86 -1.80
N PHE A 203 -9.42 8.09 -1.68
CA PHE A 203 -10.06 9.27 -2.28
C PHE A 203 -9.97 9.28 -3.80
N ASN A 204 -8.83 8.89 -4.39
CA ASN A 204 -8.71 8.72 -5.83
C ASN A 204 -9.69 7.66 -6.35
N THR A 205 -9.82 6.56 -5.61
CA THR A 205 -10.80 5.51 -5.89
C THR A 205 -12.23 6.04 -5.81
N LEU A 206 -12.56 6.79 -4.76
CA LEU A 206 -13.88 7.40 -4.58
C LEU A 206 -14.20 8.40 -5.69
N ALA A 207 -13.23 9.23 -6.08
CA ALA A 207 -13.38 10.18 -7.19
C ALA A 207 -13.68 9.47 -8.52
N ALA A 208 -13.10 8.29 -8.76
CA ALA A 208 -13.43 7.48 -9.93
C ALA A 208 -14.87 6.92 -9.91
N LEU A 209 -15.46 6.79 -8.71
CA LEU A 209 -16.79 6.22 -8.45
C LEU A 209 -17.92 7.25 -8.39
N THR A 210 -17.64 8.53 -8.14
CA THR A 210 -18.69 9.58 -8.07
C THR A 210 -19.48 9.72 -9.37
N ILE A 211 -18.90 9.29 -10.50
CA ILE A 211 -19.52 9.29 -11.82
C ILE A 211 -20.44 8.06 -12.02
N GLU A 212 -20.28 7.00 -11.22
CA GLU A 212 -21.01 5.72 -11.37
C GLU A 212 -21.55 5.20 -10.02
N ARG A 213 -22.81 5.51 -9.72
CA ARG A 213 -23.48 5.11 -8.46
C ARG A 213 -23.47 3.60 -8.20
N ASP A 214 -23.50 2.76 -9.24
CA ASP A 214 -23.55 1.30 -9.09
C ASP A 214 -22.23 0.71 -8.55
N CYS A 215 -21.10 1.25 -9.01
CA CYS A 215 -19.77 0.83 -8.55
C CYS A 215 -19.52 1.28 -7.10
N MET A 216 -20.12 2.41 -6.67
CA MET A 216 -20.03 2.90 -5.29
C MET A 216 -20.69 1.95 -4.28
N ASN A 217 -21.88 1.43 -4.59
CA ASN A 217 -22.56 0.47 -3.72
C ASN A 217 -21.75 -0.83 -3.56
N THR A 218 -21.16 -1.33 -4.64
CA THR A 218 -20.30 -2.53 -4.62
C THR A 218 -19.05 -2.30 -3.77
N TYR A 219 -18.42 -1.13 -3.92
CA TYR A 219 -17.26 -0.73 -3.11
C TYR A 219 -17.59 -0.68 -1.62
N LEU A 220 -18.66 0.04 -1.24
CA LEU A 220 -19.10 0.16 0.15
C LEU A 220 -19.48 -1.19 0.75
N LEU A 221 -20.14 -2.06 -0.02
CA LEU A 221 -20.51 -3.40 0.45
C LEU A 221 -19.27 -4.26 0.74
N GLN A 222 -18.27 -4.23 -0.15
CA GLN A 222 -17.03 -5.00 0.07
C GLN A 222 -16.25 -4.49 1.28
N TRP A 223 -16.12 -3.17 1.44
CA TRP A 223 -15.51 -2.57 2.63
C TRP A 223 -16.26 -2.94 3.90
N LYS A 224 -17.61 -2.91 3.87
CA LYS A 224 -18.43 -3.36 4.99
C LYS A 224 -18.17 -4.83 5.33
N THR A 225 -18.17 -5.73 4.34
CA THR A 225 -17.88 -7.16 4.58
C THR A 225 -16.50 -7.38 5.20
N ILE A 226 -15.50 -6.60 4.79
CA ILE A 226 -14.16 -6.73 5.35
C ILE A 226 -14.12 -6.22 6.79
N LEU A 227 -14.70 -5.05 7.07
CA LEU A 227 -14.78 -4.49 8.41
C LEU A 227 -15.64 -5.34 9.38
N GLU A 228 -16.58 -6.12 8.86
CA GLU A 228 -17.39 -7.06 9.66
C GLU A 228 -16.70 -8.42 9.89
N VAL A 229 -15.69 -8.77 9.08
CA VAL A 229 -14.94 -10.04 9.18
C VAL A 229 -13.58 -9.86 9.87
N SER A 230 -13.03 -8.64 9.88
CA SER A 230 -11.86 -8.21 10.67
C SER A 230 -12.24 -7.88 12.11
#